data_AF-A0A7Y3ELF8-F1
#
_entry.id   AF-A0A7Y3ELF8-F1
#
_cell.length_a   1.000
_cell.length_b   1.000
_cell.length_c   1.000
_cell.angle_alpha   90.00
_cell.angle_beta   90.00
_cell.angle_gamma   90.00
#
_symmetry.space_group_name_H-M   'P 1'
#
loop_
_entity.id
_entity.type
_entity.pdbx_description
1 polymer ?
#
loop_
_entity_poly.entity_id
_entity_poly.type
_entity_poly.pdbx_seq_one_letter_code
_entity_poly.pdbx_strand_id
1 'polypeptide(L)'
;YLHSFGSAGGSDIIAIILNQKFNVRIGRFYFYFNLVLFGLSFAFLDMDIILFSLILSFVVSMVTDYFLSMFNQRKMVIIISDKSDSIAKAIFQKLNRGSTFLFGRGAYTGRRKKVIMTVVNNYQLKRLEEAVFNLDSDAFFITENTFNVIGKGFSRRKLY
;
A
#
# COMPACT_ATOMS: atom_id res chain seq x y z
N TYR A 1 -1.03 -21.58 -4.19
CA TYR A 1 -2.31 -22.11 -4.68
C TYR A 1 -3.02 -20.99 -5.40
N LEU A 2 -3.54 -21.27 -6.61
CA LEU A 2 -3.97 -20.37 -7.72
C LEU A 2 -2.87 -20.00 -8.74
N HIS A 3 -2.41 -21.02 -9.48
CA HIS A 3 -1.90 -20.89 -10.84
C HIS A 3 -3.05 -21.08 -11.83
N SER A 4 -3.95 -20.10 -11.91
CA SER A 4 -4.88 -19.98 -13.02
C SER A 4 -4.65 -18.61 -13.64
N PHE A 5 -3.90 -18.62 -14.75
CA PHE A 5 -3.85 -17.55 -15.73
C PHE A 5 -5.23 -17.42 -16.42
N GLY A 6 -6.27 -17.15 -15.62
CA GLY A 6 -7.58 -16.74 -16.10
C GLY A 6 -7.48 -15.27 -16.48
N SER A 7 -6.86 -15.01 -17.62
CA SER A 7 -6.85 -13.70 -18.26
C SER A 7 -8.28 -13.41 -18.72
N ALA A 8 -8.92 -12.39 -18.15
CA ALA A 8 -10.20 -11.87 -18.65
C ALA A 8 -10.02 -11.08 -19.98
N GLY A 9 -9.01 -11.43 -20.76
CA GLY A 9 -8.41 -10.63 -21.83
C GLY A 9 -6.98 -10.26 -21.48
N GLY A 10 -6.02 -10.46 -22.40
CA GLY A 10 -4.58 -10.21 -22.16
C GLY A 10 -4.22 -8.77 -21.79
N SER A 11 -5.21 -7.87 -21.78
CA SER A 11 -5.16 -6.48 -21.32
C SER A 11 -4.73 -6.34 -19.86
N ASP A 12 -5.02 -7.31 -18.99
CA ASP A 12 -4.74 -7.17 -17.55
C ASP A 12 -3.25 -7.17 -17.24
N ILE A 13 -2.51 -8.05 -17.91
CA ILE A 13 -1.06 -8.15 -17.78
C ILE A 13 -0.40 -6.88 -18.34
N ILE A 14 -0.92 -6.38 -19.47
CA ILE A 14 -0.45 -5.15 -20.11
C ILE A 14 -0.72 -3.94 -19.21
N ALA A 15 -1.90 -3.86 -18.58
CA ALA A 15 -2.28 -2.78 -17.67
C ALA A 15 -1.41 -2.77 -16.40
N ILE A 16 -1.09 -3.94 -15.84
CA ILE A 16 -0.18 -4.09 -14.70
C ILE A 16 1.25 -3.64 -15.09
N ILE A 17 1.73 -4.04 -16.28
CA ILE A 17 3.06 -3.64 -16.78
C ILE A 17 3.13 -2.14 -17.06
N LEU A 18 2.09 -1.55 -17.65
CA LEU A 18 1.99 -0.11 -17.90
C LEU A 18 1.89 0.70 -16.62
N ASN A 19 1.13 0.24 -15.62
CA ASN A 19 1.13 0.86 -14.29
C ASN A 19 2.51 0.81 -13.65
N GLN A 20 3.17 -0.35 -13.72
CA GLN A 20 4.53 -0.51 -13.21
C GLN A 20 5.53 0.36 -13.95
N LYS A 21 5.36 0.67 -15.25
CA LYS A 21 6.34 1.44 -16.04
C LYS A 21 6.06 2.96 -16.07
N PHE A 22 4.80 3.37 -16.14
CA PHE A 22 4.37 4.77 -16.33
C PHE A 22 3.63 5.40 -15.14
N ASN A 23 3.43 4.68 -14.03
CA ASN A 23 2.74 5.21 -12.84
C ASN A 23 1.28 5.66 -13.10
N VAL A 24 0.69 5.22 -14.21
CA VAL A 24 -0.71 5.48 -14.58
C VAL A 24 -1.60 4.52 -13.82
N ARG A 25 -2.67 5.03 -13.18
CA ARG A 25 -3.62 4.19 -12.46
C ARG A 25 -4.26 3.17 -13.40
N ILE A 26 -4.29 1.91 -12.97
CA ILE A 26 -4.74 0.77 -13.78
C ILE A 26 -6.18 0.99 -14.26
N GLY A 27 -7.08 1.46 -13.38
CA GLY A 27 -8.47 1.74 -13.73
C GLY A 27 -8.60 2.76 -14.86
N ARG A 28 -7.84 3.87 -14.81
CA ARG A 28 -7.84 4.85 -15.91
C ARG A 28 -7.43 4.26 -17.24
N PHE A 29 -6.45 3.36 -17.27
CA PHE A 29 -6.04 2.70 -18.51
C PHE A 29 -7.19 1.85 -19.09
N TYR A 30 -7.86 1.05 -18.26
CA TYR A 30 -9.03 0.29 -18.70
C TYR A 30 -10.17 1.17 -19.18
N PHE A 31 -10.41 2.30 -18.53
CA PHE A 31 -11.44 3.24 -18.96
C PHE A 31 -11.16 3.78 -20.36
N TYR A 32 -9.94 4.26 -20.62
CA TYR A 32 -9.56 4.74 -21.96
C TYR A 32 -9.56 3.63 -23.01
N PHE A 33 -9.09 2.44 -22.66
CA PHE A 33 -9.12 1.29 -23.57
C PHE A 33 -10.56 0.93 -23.97
N ASN A 34 -11.46 0.83 -22.99
CA ASN A 34 -12.88 0.56 -23.25
C ASN A 34 -13.54 1.69 -24.03
N LEU A 35 -13.21 2.95 -23.75
CA LEU A 35 -13.74 4.10 -24.47
C LEU A 35 -13.38 4.07 -25.97
N VAL A 36 -12.15 3.70 -26.30
CA VAL A 36 -11.73 3.50 -27.70
C VAL A 36 -12.42 2.30 -28.33
N LEU A 37 -12.53 1.18 -27.60
CA LEU A 37 -13.15 -0.04 -28.10
C LEU A 37 -14.65 0.15 -28.40
N PHE A 38 -15.38 0.80 -27.49
CA PHE A 38 -16.79 1.14 -27.70
C PHE A 38 -16.97 2.23 -28.76
N GLY A 39 -16.04 3.19 -28.89
CA GLY A 39 -16.03 4.17 -29.97
C GLY A 39 -15.91 3.53 -31.36
N LEU A 40 -15.05 2.51 -31.50
CA LEU A 40 -14.90 1.75 -32.75
C LEU A 40 -16.10 0.83 -33.02
N SER A 41 -16.78 0.38 -31.96
CA SER A 41 -17.92 -0.53 -32.06
C SER A 41 -19.27 0.19 -32.19
N PHE A 42 -19.26 1.53 -32.18
CA PHE A 42 -20.46 2.38 -32.29
C PHE A 42 -21.27 2.14 -33.57
N ALA A 43 -20.63 1.64 -34.63
CA ALA A 43 -21.30 1.31 -35.89
C ALA A 43 -22.03 -0.06 -35.90
N PHE A 44 -21.78 -0.92 -34.90
CA PHE A 44 -22.23 -2.33 -34.90
C PHE A 44 -23.10 -2.70 -33.69
N LEU A 45 -23.11 -1.89 -32.64
CA LEU A 45 -23.80 -2.16 -31.38
C LEU A 45 -24.84 -1.09 -31.07
N ASP A 46 -25.94 -1.52 -30.46
CA ASP A 46 -26.98 -0.61 -30.00
C ASP A 46 -26.45 0.36 -28.94
N MET A 47 -26.90 1.61 -29.03
CA MET A 47 -26.46 2.71 -28.17
C MET A 47 -26.69 2.41 -26.69
N ASP A 48 -27.76 1.69 -26.35
CA ASP A 48 -28.08 1.28 -24.98
C ASP A 48 -27.03 0.33 -24.39
N ILE A 49 -26.55 -0.63 -25.19
CA ILE A 49 -25.53 -1.61 -24.78
C ILE A 49 -24.19 -0.90 -24.55
N ILE A 50 -23.86 0.07 -25.40
CA ILE A 50 -22.63 0.87 -25.31
C ILE A 50 -22.63 1.72 -24.03
N LEU A 51 -23.72 2.43 -23.76
CA LEU A 51 -23.86 3.26 -22.54
C LEU A 51 -23.77 2.43 -21.27
N PHE A 52 -24.46 1.29 -21.22
CA PHE A 52 -24.41 0.40 -20.05
C PHE A 52 -22.99 -0.13 -19.81
N SER A 53 -22.28 -0.51 -20.88
CA SER A 53 -20.91 -1.02 -20.79
C SER A 53 -19.90 0.05 -20.37
N LEU A 54 -20.06 1.30 -20.83
CA LEU A 54 -19.24 2.43 -20.39
C LEU A 54 -19.42 2.75 -18.91
N ILE A 55 -20.67 2.76 -18.42
CA ILE A 55 -20.97 2.98 -17.01
C ILE A 55 -20.36 1.85 -16.17
N LEU A 56 -20.55 0.59 -16.58
CA LEU A 56 -20.00 -0.56 -15.88
C LEU A 56 -18.46 -0.50 -15.83
N SER A 57 -17.81 -0.20 -16.95
CA SER A 57 -16.35 -0.05 -17.04
C SER A 57 -15.84 1.08 -16.13
N PHE A 58 -16.55 2.20 -16.07
CA PHE A 58 -16.21 3.32 -15.19
C PHE A 58 -16.28 2.94 -13.71
N VAL A 59 -17.34 2.25 -13.29
CA VAL A 59 -17.50 1.76 -11.91
C VAL A 59 -16.39 0.76 -11.57
N VAL A 60 -16.14 -0.23 -12.44
CA VAL A 60 -15.08 -1.23 -12.25
C VAL A 60 -13.70 -0.57 -12.14
N SER A 61 -13.41 0.41 -12.99
CA SER A 61 -12.17 1.20 -12.94
C SER A 61 -12.01 1.92 -11.60
N MET A 62 -13.03 2.63 -11.13
CA MET A 62 -13.00 3.31 -9.84
C MET A 62 -12.77 2.35 -8.67
N VAL A 63 -13.51 1.23 -8.67
CA VAL A 63 -13.39 0.20 -7.64
C VAL A 63 -11.98 -0.37 -7.64
N THR A 64 -11.44 -0.70 -8.81
CA THR A 64 -10.09 -1.25 -8.98
C THR A 64 -9.03 -0.28 -8.47
N ASP A 65 -9.10 0.99 -8.86
CA ASP A 65 -8.18 2.04 -8.39
C ASP A 65 -8.27 2.23 -6.87
N TYR A 66 -9.48 2.20 -6.31
CA TYR A 66 -9.69 2.32 -4.86
C TYR A 66 -9.03 1.15 -4.12
N PHE A 67 -9.33 -0.09 -4.50
CA PHE A 67 -8.74 -1.28 -3.88
C PHE A 67 -7.21 -1.29 -4.00
N LEU A 68 -6.67 -1.05 -5.19
CA LEU A 68 -5.22 -1.00 -5.41
C LEU A 68 -4.54 0.09 -4.57
N SER A 69 -5.17 1.27 -4.45
CA SER A 69 -4.63 2.37 -3.64
C SER A 69 -4.67 2.08 -2.14
N MET A 70 -5.67 1.34 -1.66
CA MET A 70 -5.81 0.98 -0.24
C MET A 70 -4.73 0.00 0.22
N PHE A 71 -4.34 -0.97 -0.63
CA PHE A 71 -3.34 -1.97 -0.26
C PHE A 71 -1.90 -1.44 -0.23
N ASN A 72 -1.60 -0.32 -0.89
CA ASN A 72 -0.24 0.22 -0.99
C ASN A 72 0.04 1.41 -0.05
N GLN A 73 -0.85 1.70 0.90
CA GLN A 73 -0.61 2.77 1.87
C GLN A 73 0.38 2.32 2.94
N ARG A 74 1.49 3.06 3.04
CA ARG A 74 2.57 2.83 4.00
C ARG A 74 2.50 3.88 5.10
N LYS A 75 2.76 3.42 6.31
CA LYS A 75 2.75 4.23 7.52
C LYS A 75 4.14 4.19 8.13
N MET A 76 4.68 5.37 8.43
CA MET A 76 5.84 5.52 9.29
C MET A 76 5.34 5.48 10.71
N VAL A 77 5.98 4.67 11.55
CA VAL A 77 5.61 4.51 12.95
C VAL A 77 6.82 4.82 13.81
N ILE A 78 6.63 5.71 14.77
CA ILE A 78 7.60 6.07 15.79
C ILE A 78 7.05 5.59 17.14
N ILE A 79 7.84 4.79 17.86
CA ILE A 79 7.45 4.20 19.14
C ILE A 79 8.46 4.63 20.19
N ILE A 80 7.99 5.25 21.28
CA ILE A 80 8.81 5.68 22.42
C ILE A 80 8.36 4.88 23.63
N SER A 81 9.25 4.07 24.19
CA SER A 81 8.97 3.17 25.31
C SER A 81 10.26 2.85 26.05
N ASP A 82 10.15 2.51 27.34
CA ASP A 82 11.28 1.99 28.13
C ASP A 82 11.60 0.52 27.82
N LYS A 83 10.67 -0.20 27.18
CA LYS A 83 10.84 -1.59 26.74
C LYS A 83 11.20 -1.68 25.25
N SER A 84 11.95 -0.70 24.74
CA SER A 84 12.26 -0.55 23.32
C SER A 84 12.91 -1.79 22.67
N ASP A 85 13.80 -2.47 23.38
CA ASP A 85 14.50 -3.65 22.86
C ASP A 85 13.56 -4.87 22.70
N SER A 86 12.64 -5.06 23.66
CA SER A 86 11.63 -6.12 23.59
C SER A 86 10.62 -5.87 22.46
N ILE A 87 10.20 -4.61 22.30
CA ILE A 87 9.31 -4.21 21.22
C ILE A 87 9.99 -4.43 19.86
N ALA A 88 11.25 -4.00 19.68
CA ALA A 88 11.97 -4.21 18.43
C ALA A 88 12.09 -5.70 18.05
N LYS A 89 12.34 -6.57 19.03
CA LYS A 89 12.33 -8.03 18.81
C LYS A 89 10.95 -8.54 18.39
N ALA A 90 9.89 -8.08 19.04
CA ALA A 90 8.51 -8.46 18.69
C ALA A 90 8.12 -8.00 17.27
N ILE A 91 8.55 -6.79 16.86
CA ILE A 91 8.34 -6.28 15.50
C ILE A 91 8.98 -7.22 14.48
N PHE A 92 10.22 -7.63 14.72
CA PHE A 92 10.93 -8.55 13.82
C PHE A 92 10.25 -9.93 13.77
N GLN A 93 9.95 -10.52 14.93
CA GLN A 93 9.42 -11.89 15.00
C GLN A 93 7.96 -12.00 14.53
N LYS A 94 7.09 -11.04 14.89
CA LYS A 94 5.65 -11.11 14.60
C LYS A 94 5.28 -10.51 13.25
N LEU A 95 5.97 -9.47 12.80
CA LEU A 95 5.63 -8.74 11.58
C LEU A 95 6.63 -8.93 10.44
N ASN A 96 7.79 -9.57 10.70
CA ASN A 96 8.90 -9.71 9.76
C ASN A 96 9.31 -8.36 9.14
N ARG A 97 9.35 -7.32 9.99
CA ARG A 97 9.70 -5.94 9.60
C ARG A 97 10.97 -5.49 10.31
N GLY A 98 11.78 -4.75 9.56
CA GLY A 98 12.92 -4.03 10.12
C GLY A 98 12.47 -2.85 10.98
N SER A 99 13.26 -2.55 11.99
CA SER A 99 13.12 -1.33 12.78
C SER A 99 14.50 -0.74 13.02
N THR A 100 14.55 0.57 13.25
CA THR A 100 15.79 1.31 13.51
C THR A 100 15.65 2.03 14.84
N PHE A 101 16.68 1.96 15.67
CA PHE A 101 16.75 2.75 16.89
C PHE A 101 17.28 4.15 16.60
N LEU A 102 16.51 5.16 16.99
CA LEU A 102 16.92 6.54 17.09
C LEU A 102 17.26 6.83 18.56
N PHE A 103 18.47 7.30 18.82
CA PHE A 103 18.90 7.62 20.18
C PHE A 103 18.56 9.07 20.50
N GLY A 104 17.63 9.26 21.43
CA GLY A 104 17.18 10.56 21.91
C GLY A 104 17.47 10.77 23.39
N ARG A 105 17.12 11.95 23.88
CA ARG A 105 17.16 12.29 25.30
C ARG A 105 15.81 12.91 25.68
N GLY A 106 15.20 12.44 26.76
CA GLY A 106 13.96 13.04 27.26
C GLY A 106 14.19 14.48 27.66
N ALA A 107 13.40 15.42 27.12
CA ALA A 107 13.55 16.84 27.42
C ALA A 107 13.30 17.15 28.90
N TYR A 108 12.32 16.48 29.53
CA TYR A 108 12.00 16.65 30.94
C TYR A 108 12.92 15.82 31.86
N THR A 109 13.10 14.53 31.56
CA THR A 109 13.81 13.60 32.45
C THR A 109 15.33 13.62 32.28
N GLY A 110 15.84 14.16 31.17
CA GLY A 110 17.26 14.14 30.84
C GLY A 110 17.85 12.74 30.58
N ARG A 111 17.04 11.67 30.58
CA ARG A 111 17.51 10.29 30.37
C ARG A 111 17.67 10.00 28.89
N ARG A 112 18.71 9.22 28.55
CA ARG A 112 18.86 8.65 27.20
C ARG A 112 17.70 7.68 26.95
N LYS A 113 17.05 7.81 25.80
CA LYS A 113 15.91 6.99 25.38
C LYS A 113 16.22 6.41 24.00
N LYS A 114 15.84 5.16 23.79
CA LYS A 114 15.79 4.53 22.46
C LYS A 114 14.38 4.73 21.91
N VAL A 115 14.29 5.35 20.75
CA VAL A 115 13.05 5.53 20.00
C VAL A 115 13.08 4.57 18.83
N ILE A 116 12.01 3.81 18.62
CA ILE A 116 11.92 2.85 17.52
C ILE A 116 11.28 3.55 16.34
N MET A 117 11.93 3.50 15.19
CA MET A 117 11.37 3.92 13.91
C MET A 117 11.17 2.68 13.04
N THR A 118 9.96 2.49 12.54
CA THR A 118 9.65 1.41 11.58
C THR A 118 8.67 1.91 10.54
N VAL A 119 8.63 1.21 9.40
CA VAL A 119 7.63 1.46 8.36
C VAL A 119 6.83 0.18 8.22
N VAL A 120 5.51 0.31 8.18
CA VAL A 120 4.59 -0.82 8.02
C VAL A 120 3.53 -0.50 7.00
N ASN A 121 2.94 -1.56 6.42
CA ASN A 121 1.74 -1.40 5.60
C ASN A 121 0.51 -1.16 6.48
N ASN A 122 -0.52 -0.53 5.94
CA ASN A 122 -1.73 -0.21 6.70
C ASN A 122 -2.37 -1.45 7.37
N TYR A 123 -2.40 -2.61 6.70
CA TYR A 123 -2.94 -3.85 7.26
C TYR A 123 -2.09 -4.44 8.42
N GLN A 124 -0.82 -4.03 8.55
CA GLN A 124 0.07 -4.45 9.64
C GLN A 124 -0.02 -3.53 10.85
N LEU A 125 -0.61 -2.33 10.70
CA LEU A 125 -0.61 -1.28 11.73
C LEU A 125 -1.28 -1.76 13.02
N LYS A 126 -2.49 -2.35 12.90
CA LYS A 126 -3.23 -2.86 14.06
C LYS A 126 -2.47 -3.96 14.81
N ARG A 127 -1.84 -4.89 14.09
CA ARG A 127 -1.03 -5.97 14.69
C ARG A 127 0.22 -5.43 15.38
N LEU A 128 0.80 -4.35 14.83
CA LEU A 128 1.94 -3.66 15.44
C LEU A 128 1.52 -2.96 16.73
N GLU A 129 0.41 -2.22 16.70
CA GLU A 129 -0.17 -1.54 17.85
C GLU A 129 -0.44 -2.52 19.00
N GLU A 130 -1.15 -3.63 18.72
CA GLU A 130 -1.38 -4.69 19.70
C GLU A 130 -0.07 -5.28 20.23
N ALA A 131 0.94 -5.51 19.38
CA ALA A 131 2.22 -6.05 19.83
C ALA A 131 2.98 -5.08 20.76
N VAL A 132 2.84 -3.78 20.54
CA VAL A 132 3.46 -2.74 21.39
C VAL A 132 2.74 -2.64 22.72
N PHE A 133 1.43 -2.42 22.72
CA PHE A 133 0.67 -2.17 23.94
C PHE A 133 0.53 -3.42 24.84
N ASN A 134 0.65 -4.62 24.28
CA ASN A 134 0.76 -5.85 25.09
C ASN A 134 2.09 -5.95 25.86
N LEU A 135 3.16 -5.29 25.38
CA LEU A 135 4.46 -5.29 26.05
C LEU A 135 4.58 -4.09 26.99
N ASP A 136 4.08 -2.94 26.57
CA ASP A 136 4.14 -1.69 27.32
C ASP A 136 2.87 -0.85 27.08
N SER A 137 2.01 -0.79 28.10
CA SER A 137 0.77 0.01 28.07
C SER A 137 1.04 1.51 28.02
N ASP A 138 2.20 1.96 28.50
CA ASP A 138 2.56 3.37 28.62
C ASP A 138 3.42 3.84 27.42
N ALA A 139 3.52 3.03 26.37
CA ALA A 139 4.26 3.37 25.17
C ALA A 139 3.58 4.50 24.38
N PHE A 140 4.38 5.45 23.90
CA PHE A 140 3.91 6.45 22.94
C PHE A 140 4.04 5.90 21.52
N PHE A 141 2.91 5.78 20.82
CA PHE A 141 2.82 5.25 19.47
C PHE A 141 2.36 6.33 18.51
N ILE A 142 3.24 6.77 17.62
CA ILE A 142 2.99 7.86 16.65
C ILE A 142 2.97 7.26 15.25
N THR A 143 1.94 7.58 14.47
CA THR A 143 1.78 7.09 13.10
C THR A 143 1.68 8.25 12.12
N GLU A 144 2.46 8.20 11.04
CA GLU A 144 2.44 9.19 9.97
C GLU A 144 2.26 8.55 8.60
N ASN A 145 1.56 9.27 7.72
CA ASN A 145 1.36 8.85 6.34
C ASN A 145 2.63 9.08 5.53
N THR A 146 3.22 8.03 4.97
CA THR A 146 4.41 8.17 4.12
C THR A 146 4.03 8.17 2.65
N PHE A 147 4.32 9.27 1.94
CA PHE A 147 4.02 9.39 0.51
C PHE A 147 4.85 8.46 -0.37
N ASN A 148 6.12 8.24 -0.02
CA ASN A 148 6.99 7.35 -0.79
C ASN A 148 8.07 6.73 0.10
N VAL A 149 8.18 5.39 0.07
CA VAL A 149 9.23 4.65 0.77
C VAL A 149 9.96 3.79 -0.27
N ILE A 150 11.23 4.04 -0.50
CA ILE A 150 12.03 3.33 -1.51
C ILE A 150 13.13 2.57 -0.76
N GLY A 151 13.24 1.26 -0.97
CA GLY A 151 14.22 0.44 -0.26
C GLY A 151 13.81 -1.01 -0.05
N LYS A 152 14.75 -1.77 0.55
CA LYS A 152 14.62 -3.20 0.82
C LYS A 152 13.38 -3.49 1.69
N GLY A 153 12.50 -4.38 1.23
CA GLY A 153 11.27 -4.76 1.94
C GLY A 153 10.02 -3.93 1.61
N PHE A 154 10.14 -2.90 0.77
CA PHE A 154 9.02 -2.08 0.31
C PHE A 154 8.97 -1.98 -1.22
N SER A 155 9.59 -0.96 -1.84
CA SER A 155 9.66 -0.79 -3.29
C SER A 155 11.11 -0.84 -3.77
N ARG A 156 11.38 -1.62 -4.84
CA ARG A 156 12.71 -1.63 -5.49
C ARG A 156 12.96 -0.25 -6.12
N ARG A 157 14.14 0.33 -5.86
CA ARG A 157 14.62 1.51 -6.59
C ARG A 157 14.68 1.15 -8.07
N LYS A 158 13.88 1.80 -8.92
CA LYS A 158 14.10 1.75 -10.36
C LYS A 158 15.38 2.52 -10.65
N LEU A 159 16.37 1.84 -11.18
CA LEU A 159 17.53 2.48 -11.80
C LEU A 159 17.08 2.86 -13.21
N TYR A 160 17.18 4.14 -13.54
CA TYR A 160 17.01 4.65 -14.90
C TYR A 160 18.35 4.55 -15.63
#